data_AF-A0A497HQT0-F1
#
_entry.id   AF-A0A497HQT0-F1
#
_cell.length_a   1.000
_cell.length_b   1.000
_cell.length_c   1.000
_cell.angle_alpha   90.00
_cell.angle_beta   90.00
_cell.angle_gamma   90.00
#
_symmetry.space_group_name_H-M   'P 1'
#
loop_
_entity.id
_entity.type
_entity.pdbx_description
1 polymer ?
#
loop_
_entity_poly.entity_id
_entity_poly.type
_entity_poly.pdbx_seq_one_letter_code
_entity_poly.pdbx_strand_id
1 'polypeptide(L)'
;MLRYIIPTYPGESLTIHFSASDNFALSHVVVEVIYLNGTEIEYRYEDNFHRLSFTFPTFNTTGMHILQIFAWDMAGNTNSSHRMGIKVTWDTDFDGMDDRWEREHGLDPSDKNDASLDPDGDGLTNLEEYLNGTNPQDEDSDDDGFTDGREVEEGTNPNDPSSHPEEEEAAPDKEDNTLLYAAIGIILIAAAAAAILLSRRGGEGFEE
;
A
#
# COMPACT_ATOMS: atom_id res chain seq x y z
N MET A 1 9.76 12.49 7.55
CA MET A 1 8.94 12.05 6.40
C MET A 1 8.47 10.64 6.70
N LEU A 2 7.16 10.39 6.72
CA LEU A 2 6.60 9.04 6.87
C LEU A 2 6.94 8.28 5.59
N ARG A 3 7.54 7.09 5.70
CA ARG A 3 7.99 6.34 4.52
C ARG A 3 6.93 5.37 3.98
N TYR A 4 5.92 5.04 4.77
CA TYR A 4 4.91 4.04 4.46
C TYR A 4 3.58 4.41 5.13
N ILE A 5 2.47 4.27 4.41
CA ILE A 5 1.10 4.39 4.94
C ILE A 5 0.44 3.02 4.80
N ILE A 6 -0.05 2.47 5.90
CA ILE A 6 -0.82 1.22 5.89
C ILE A 6 -2.31 1.57 6.03
N PRO A 7 -3.15 1.29 5.01
CA PRO A 7 -4.59 1.44 5.15
C PRO A 7 -5.15 0.35 6.07
N THR A 8 -6.13 0.70 6.91
CA THR A 8 -6.90 -0.24 7.73
C THR A 8 -8.25 0.37 8.10
N TYR A 9 -9.18 -0.42 8.62
CA TYR A 9 -10.57 0.00 8.84
C TYR A 9 -10.95 0.00 10.32
N PRO A 10 -11.89 0.86 10.75
CA PRO A 10 -12.42 0.83 12.09
C PRO A 10 -12.94 -0.55 12.49
N GLY A 11 -12.46 -1.07 13.62
CA GLY A 11 -12.89 -2.38 14.12
C GLY A 11 -12.12 -3.57 13.51
N GLU A 12 -11.19 -3.35 12.58
CA GLU A 12 -10.30 -4.40 12.10
C GLU A 12 -8.99 -4.46 12.88
N SER A 13 -8.46 -5.68 12.98
CA SER A 13 -7.13 -5.94 13.48
C SER A 13 -6.12 -5.85 12.34
N LEU A 14 -5.21 -4.89 12.40
CA LEU A 14 -4.03 -4.88 11.53
C LEU A 14 -3.02 -5.91 12.05
N THR A 15 -2.39 -6.69 11.17
CA THR A 15 -1.21 -7.50 11.52
C THR A 15 -0.02 -7.03 10.71
N ILE A 16 1.07 -6.69 11.40
CA ILE A 16 2.35 -6.40 10.78
C ILE A 16 3.32 -7.55 11.02
N HIS A 17 4.11 -7.86 10.00
CA HIS A 17 5.23 -8.78 10.11
C HIS A 17 6.52 -7.97 9.99
N PHE A 18 7.44 -8.19 10.91
CA PHE A 18 8.75 -7.57 10.86
C PHE A 18 9.84 -8.54 11.33
N SER A 19 11.07 -8.27 10.91
CA SER A 19 12.25 -8.95 11.38
C SER A 19 13.16 -7.96 12.10
N ALA A 20 13.76 -8.41 13.18
CA ALA A 20 14.85 -7.73 13.85
C ALA A 20 15.95 -8.78 14.04
N SER A 21 17.20 -8.39 13.79
CA SER A 21 18.35 -9.27 13.91
C SER A 21 19.54 -8.50 14.45
N ASP A 22 20.35 -9.16 15.27
CA ASP A 22 21.65 -8.69 15.71
C ASP A 22 22.70 -9.81 15.52
N ASN A 23 23.96 -9.43 15.36
CA ASN A 23 25.07 -10.36 15.11
C ASN A 23 25.44 -11.21 16.34
N PHE A 24 25.00 -10.82 17.56
CA PHE A 24 25.26 -11.58 18.78
C PHE A 24 23.98 -12.10 19.43
N ALA A 25 23.03 -11.21 19.75
CA ALA A 25 21.69 -11.56 20.23
C ALA A 25 20.89 -10.28 20.56
N LEU A 26 19.61 -10.29 20.22
CA LEU A 26 18.67 -9.29 20.71
C LEU A 26 18.27 -9.60 22.16
N SER A 27 18.15 -8.56 22.97
CA SER A 27 17.55 -8.63 24.31
C SER A 27 16.03 -8.62 24.20
N HIS A 28 15.48 -7.64 23.48
CA HIS A 28 14.04 -7.47 23.31
C HIS A 28 13.72 -6.52 22.16
N VAL A 29 12.47 -6.57 21.71
CA VAL A 29 11.89 -5.60 20.79
C VAL A 29 10.70 -4.92 21.46
N VAL A 30 10.57 -3.61 21.26
CA VAL A 30 9.37 -2.84 21.60
C VAL A 30 8.70 -2.34 20.33
N VAL A 31 7.41 -2.59 20.21
CA VAL A 31 6.55 -1.95 19.21
C VAL A 31 5.81 -0.82 19.90
N GLU A 32 6.03 0.41 19.44
CA GLU A 32 5.37 1.62 19.92
C GLU A 32 4.30 2.05 18.92
N VAL A 33 3.10 2.31 19.44
CA VAL A 33 1.95 2.80 18.66
C VAL A 33 1.49 4.11 19.27
N ILE A 34 1.58 5.19 18.50
CA ILE A 34 1.11 6.52 18.88
C ILE A 34 -0.22 6.75 18.17
N TYR A 35 -1.30 6.69 18.93
CA TYR A 35 -2.64 6.99 18.44
C TYR A 35 -2.85 8.50 18.28
N LEU A 36 -3.78 8.90 17.42
CA LEU A 36 -4.11 10.32 17.21
C LEU A 36 -4.49 11.10 18.47
N ASN A 37 -5.08 10.41 19.45
CA ASN A 37 -5.45 11.01 20.73
C ASN A 37 -4.23 11.19 21.68
N GLY A 38 -3.01 10.91 21.21
CA GLY A 38 -1.77 10.95 22.00
C GLY A 38 -1.58 9.76 22.92
N THR A 39 -2.43 8.73 22.82
CA THR A 39 -2.21 7.48 23.58
C THR A 39 -1.03 6.74 22.99
N GLU A 40 -0.09 6.36 23.83
CA GLU A 40 1.07 5.55 23.47
C GLU A 40 0.88 4.16 24.08
N ILE A 41 0.98 3.12 23.24
CA ILE A 41 0.96 1.73 23.71
C ILE A 41 2.26 1.06 23.29
N GLU A 42 2.91 0.43 24.27
CA GLU A 42 4.15 -0.31 24.08
C GLU A 42 3.90 -1.82 24.21
N TYR A 43 4.46 -2.59 23.27
CA TYR A 43 4.44 -4.06 23.32
C TYR A 43 5.86 -4.61 23.31
N ARG A 44 6.23 -5.37 24.34
CA ARG A 44 7.58 -5.90 24.56
C ARG A 44 7.64 -7.40 24.23
N TYR A 45 8.64 -7.79 23.44
CA TYR A 45 8.90 -9.17 23.01
C TYR A 45 10.32 -9.61 23.40
N GLU A 46 10.47 -10.81 23.97
CA GLU A 46 11.73 -11.30 24.58
C GLU A 46 12.24 -12.64 23.98
N ASP A 47 11.65 -13.19 22.91
CA ASP A 47 11.95 -14.56 22.40
C ASP A 47 12.42 -14.63 20.92
N ASN A 48 13.08 -15.75 20.59
CA ASN A 48 14.04 -15.97 19.49
C ASN A 48 13.61 -15.51 18.09
N PHE A 49 14.38 -14.53 17.58
CA PHE A 49 14.02 -13.58 16.55
C PHE A 49 14.46 -14.00 15.14
N HIS A 50 13.50 -14.35 14.28
CA HIS A 50 13.68 -14.31 12.83
C HIS A 50 12.48 -13.66 12.11
N ARG A 51 11.25 -13.88 12.60
CA ARG A 51 10.03 -13.19 12.18
C ARG A 51 9.12 -13.01 13.38
N LEU A 52 8.76 -11.77 13.67
CA LEU A 52 7.74 -11.42 14.65
C LEU A 52 6.47 -11.01 13.90
N SER A 53 5.33 -11.42 14.44
CA SER A 53 4.02 -11.00 13.99
C SER A 53 3.37 -10.21 15.12
N PHE A 54 2.99 -8.98 14.82
CA PHE A 54 2.29 -8.12 15.76
C PHE A 54 0.90 -7.84 15.24
N THR A 55 -0.12 -8.21 16.00
CA THR A 55 -1.52 -7.90 15.69
C THR A 55 -1.98 -6.79 16.61
N PHE A 56 -2.35 -5.65 16.03
CA PHE A 56 -2.87 -4.51 16.77
C PHE A 56 -4.27 -4.83 17.33
N PRO A 57 -4.61 -4.36 18.55
CA PRO A 57 -6.01 -4.23 18.92
C PRO A 57 -6.70 -3.28 17.95
N THR A 58 -8.00 -3.50 17.73
CA THR A 58 -8.76 -2.80 16.69
C THR A 58 -8.62 -1.28 16.80
N PHE A 59 -8.32 -0.62 15.67
CA PHE A 59 -8.38 0.83 15.62
C PHE A 59 -9.86 1.23 15.64
N ASN A 60 -10.30 1.96 16.66
CA ASN A 60 -11.71 2.37 16.78
C ASN A 60 -11.93 3.84 16.36
N THR A 61 -10.87 4.50 15.91
CA THR A 61 -10.87 5.92 15.51
C THR A 61 -10.19 6.05 14.17
N THR A 62 -10.87 6.71 13.23
CA THR A 62 -10.31 7.08 11.94
C THR A 62 -9.18 8.10 12.08
N GLY A 63 -8.34 8.16 11.05
CA GLY A 63 -7.22 9.09 10.90
C GLY A 63 -5.84 8.43 10.99
N MET A 64 -4.80 9.26 11.05
CA MET A 64 -3.39 8.83 10.93
C MET A 64 -2.76 8.49 12.28
N HIS A 65 -2.48 7.21 12.52
CA HIS A 65 -1.69 6.75 13.66
C HIS A 65 -0.23 6.56 13.26
N ILE A 66 0.68 6.53 14.23
CA ILE A 66 2.11 6.33 13.98
C ILE A 66 2.57 5.04 14.65
N LEU A 67 3.35 4.27 13.91
CA LEU A 67 4.03 3.07 14.37
C LEU A 67 5.55 3.28 14.31
N GLN A 68 6.24 2.89 15.36
CA GLN A 68 7.70 2.82 15.39
C GLN A 68 8.15 1.58 16.15
N ILE A 69 9.16 0.87 15.63
CA ILE A 69 9.70 -0.35 16.24
C ILE A 69 11.09 -0.04 16.76
N PHE A 70 11.39 -0.48 17.97
CA PHE A 70 12.68 -0.35 18.63
C PHE A 70 13.22 -1.72 18.99
N ALA A 71 14.52 -1.94 18.77
CA ALA A 71 15.21 -3.17 19.15
C ALA A 71 16.35 -2.85 20.09
N TRP A 72 16.58 -3.71 21.07
CA TRP A 72 17.71 -3.65 21.99
C TRP A 72 18.52 -4.93 21.93
N ASP A 73 19.84 -4.82 22.01
CA ASP A 73 20.73 -5.98 22.17
C ASP A 73 20.99 -6.31 23.65
N MET A 74 21.69 -7.42 23.91
CA MET A 74 22.06 -7.84 25.27
C MET A 74 23.10 -6.92 25.95
N ALA A 75 23.78 -6.07 25.19
CA ALA A 75 24.73 -5.07 25.71
C ALA A 75 24.06 -3.72 26.03
N GLY A 76 22.77 -3.57 25.71
CA GLY A 76 21.98 -2.36 25.94
C GLY A 76 22.02 -1.34 24.78
N ASN A 77 22.59 -1.68 23.62
CA ASN A 77 22.50 -0.83 22.43
C ASN A 77 21.09 -0.87 21.85
N THR A 78 20.68 0.20 21.16
CA THR A 78 19.33 0.30 20.57
C THR A 78 19.36 0.82 19.14
N ASN A 79 18.40 0.37 18.32
CA ASN A 79 18.12 0.89 16.99
C ASN A 79 16.61 0.90 16.74
N SER A 80 16.13 1.72 15.80
CA SER A 80 14.70 1.85 15.50
C SER A 80 14.38 1.80 14.01
N SER A 81 13.17 1.34 13.68
CA SER A 81 12.59 1.52 12.35
C SER A 81 12.36 3.00 12.03
N HIS A 82 12.11 3.30 10.76
CA HIS A 82 11.46 4.55 10.40
C HIS A 82 10.04 4.59 10.97
N ARG A 83 9.49 5.80 11.14
CA ARG A 83 8.09 6.00 11.47
C ARG A 83 7.21 5.59 10.29
N MET A 84 6.24 4.73 10.56
CA MET A 84 5.22 4.28 9.63
C MET A 84 3.90 4.93 10.00
N GLY A 85 3.16 5.44 9.02
CA GLY A 85 1.80 5.94 9.21
C GLY A 85 0.81 4.78 9.05
N ILE A 86 -0.24 4.77 9.85
CA ILE A 86 -1.38 3.86 9.69
C ILE A 86 -2.60 4.75 9.47
N LYS A 87 -3.16 4.72 8.26
CA LYS A 87 -4.36 5.49 7.90
C LYS A 87 -5.57 4.60 8.19
N VAL A 88 -6.38 5.00 9.18
CA VAL A 88 -7.63 4.30 9.50
C VAL A 88 -8.78 5.06 8.83
N THR A 89 -9.51 4.44 7.90
CA THR A 89 -10.62 5.07 7.17
C THR A 89 -11.85 4.18 7.14
N TRP A 90 -13.02 4.77 6.90
CA TRP A 90 -14.22 4.00 6.58
C TRP A 90 -14.16 3.56 5.13
N ASP A 91 -14.63 2.34 4.87
CA ASP A 91 -14.77 1.69 3.57
C ASP A 91 -15.96 0.74 3.75
N THR A 92 -17.12 1.18 3.27
CA THR A 92 -18.44 0.62 3.61
C THR A 92 -18.72 -0.65 2.82
N ASP A 93 -18.15 -0.80 1.63
CA ASP A 93 -18.35 -1.96 0.75
C ASP A 93 -17.11 -2.86 0.56
N PHE A 94 -15.99 -2.47 1.20
CA PHE A 94 -14.75 -3.22 1.31
C PHE A 94 -14.04 -3.43 -0.02
N ASP A 95 -14.02 -2.42 -0.87
CA ASP A 95 -13.36 -2.46 -2.16
C ASP A 95 -11.93 -1.90 -2.17
N GLY A 96 -11.49 -1.29 -1.07
CA GLY A 96 -10.16 -0.73 -0.91
C GLY A 96 -10.09 0.79 -1.00
N MET A 97 -11.17 1.46 -1.39
CA MET A 97 -11.30 2.92 -1.40
C MET A 97 -11.94 3.40 -0.09
N ASP A 98 -11.71 4.66 0.29
CA ASP A 98 -12.35 5.20 1.49
C ASP A 98 -13.64 5.98 1.19
N ASP A 99 -14.70 5.76 2.00
CA ASP A 99 -16.04 6.36 1.84
C ASP A 99 -16.02 7.87 1.58
N ARG A 100 -15.02 8.55 2.12
CA ARG A 100 -14.89 9.99 1.99
C ARG A 100 -14.29 10.33 0.63
N TRP A 101 -13.20 9.68 0.25
CA TRP A 101 -12.58 9.85 -1.05
C TRP A 101 -13.59 9.54 -2.17
N GLU A 102 -14.33 8.43 -2.07
CA GLU A 102 -15.34 8.06 -3.06
C GLU A 102 -16.39 9.16 -3.25
N ARG A 103 -16.94 9.70 -2.14
CA ARG A 103 -17.91 10.81 -2.22
C ARG A 103 -17.30 12.10 -2.76
N GLU A 104 -16.04 12.37 -2.47
CA GLU A 104 -15.33 13.56 -2.97
C GLU A 104 -15.11 13.45 -4.49
N HIS A 105 -14.98 12.24 -5.04
CA HIS A 105 -14.80 11.95 -6.46
C HIS A 105 -16.06 11.40 -7.15
N GLY A 106 -17.24 11.59 -6.55
CA GLY A 106 -18.53 11.26 -7.16
C GLY A 106 -18.85 9.77 -7.35
N LEU A 107 -18.12 8.89 -6.65
CA LEU A 107 -18.33 7.44 -6.58
C LEU A 107 -19.36 7.08 -5.48
N ASP A 108 -19.78 5.81 -5.43
CA ASP A 108 -20.77 5.32 -4.46
C ASP A 108 -20.10 4.42 -3.41
N PRO A 109 -19.93 4.90 -2.15
CA PRO A 109 -19.34 4.12 -1.03
C PRO A 109 -20.02 2.79 -0.69
N SER A 110 -21.08 2.43 -1.40
CA SER A 110 -21.82 1.20 -1.20
C SER A 110 -21.82 0.27 -2.42
N ASP A 111 -21.15 0.65 -3.51
CA ASP A 111 -21.02 -0.14 -4.73
C ASP A 111 -19.56 -0.49 -5.09
N LYS A 112 -19.02 -1.49 -4.39
CA LYS A 112 -17.70 -2.11 -4.63
C LYS A 112 -17.30 -2.43 -6.08
N ASN A 113 -18.23 -2.43 -7.02
CA ASN A 113 -17.92 -2.68 -8.42
C ASN A 113 -17.36 -1.44 -9.11
N ASP A 114 -17.63 -0.25 -8.55
CA ASP A 114 -17.11 1.00 -9.08
C ASP A 114 -15.59 1.11 -8.91
N ALA A 115 -14.98 0.48 -7.90
CA ALA A 115 -13.52 0.31 -7.78
C ALA A 115 -12.82 -0.16 -9.07
N SER A 116 -13.51 -0.96 -9.88
CA SER A 116 -12.97 -1.55 -11.11
C SER A 116 -13.34 -0.80 -12.39
N LEU A 117 -14.06 0.32 -12.27
CA LEU A 117 -14.41 1.17 -13.39
C LEU A 117 -13.29 2.16 -13.69
N ASP A 118 -13.30 2.65 -14.93
CA ASP A 118 -12.40 3.64 -15.51
C ASP A 118 -13.30 4.69 -16.18
N PRO A 119 -13.77 5.71 -15.44
CA PRO A 119 -14.79 6.64 -15.92
C PRO A 119 -14.29 7.68 -16.94
N ASP A 120 -13.03 8.07 -16.88
CA ASP A 120 -12.38 9.03 -17.80
C ASP A 120 -11.69 8.34 -18.99
N GLY A 121 -11.35 7.06 -18.86
CA GLY A 121 -10.85 6.22 -19.96
C GLY A 121 -9.35 6.33 -20.18
N ASP A 122 -8.60 6.71 -19.15
CA ASP A 122 -7.16 6.95 -19.19
C ASP A 122 -6.32 5.67 -19.01
N GLY A 123 -6.98 4.57 -18.58
CA GLY A 123 -6.40 3.26 -18.37
C GLY A 123 -6.19 2.87 -16.90
N LEU A 124 -6.51 3.75 -15.95
CA LEU A 124 -6.51 3.46 -14.50
C LEU A 124 -7.92 3.20 -14.01
N THR A 125 -8.06 2.18 -13.15
CA THR A 125 -9.31 1.96 -12.41
C THR A 125 -9.45 2.95 -11.26
N ASN A 126 -10.67 3.22 -10.79
CA ASN A 126 -10.92 4.06 -9.60
C ASN A 126 -10.07 3.67 -8.38
N LEU A 127 -9.81 2.37 -8.19
CA LEU A 127 -8.93 1.90 -7.12
C LEU A 127 -7.45 2.27 -7.37
N GLU A 128 -6.98 2.17 -8.61
CA GLU A 128 -5.63 2.59 -8.99
C GLU A 128 -5.48 4.11 -8.86
N GLU A 129 -6.50 4.86 -9.26
CA GLU A 129 -6.62 6.30 -9.07
C GLU A 129 -6.50 6.69 -7.59
N TYR A 130 -7.27 6.01 -6.71
CA TYR A 130 -7.19 6.20 -5.26
C TYR A 130 -5.78 5.94 -4.70
N LEU A 131 -5.07 4.93 -5.23
CA LEU A 131 -3.74 4.54 -4.78
C LEU A 131 -2.64 5.49 -5.28
N ASN A 132 -2.79 6.05 -6.49
CA ASN A 132 -1.89 7.03 -7.08
C ASN A 132 -2.19 8.47 -6.62
N GLY A 133 -3.39 8.71 -6.10
CA GLY A 133 -3.83 10.03 -5.63
C GLY A 133 -4.30 10.95 -6.74
N THR A 134 -4.67 10.38 -7.89
CA THR A 134 -5.22 11.02 -9.08
C THR A 134 -6.76 11.11 -9.00
N ASN A 135 -7.38 11.76 -9.99
CA ASN A 135 -8.80 12.03 -10.04
C ASN A 135 -9.51 11.09 -11.06
N PRO A 136 -10.40 10.17 -10.62
CA PRO A 136 -11.07 9.19 -11.48
C PRO A 136 -12.11 9.77 -12.47
N GLN A 137 -12.14 11.09 -12.62
CA GLN A 137 -13.01 11.80 -13.55
C GLN A 137 -12.21 12.71 -14.49
N ASP A 138 -10.89 12.62 -14.48
CA ASP A 138 -9.97 13.52 -15.14
C ASP A 138 -8.77 12.74 -15.66
N GLU A 139 -8.65 12.61 -16.98
CA GLU A 139 -7.63 11.77 -17.61
C GLU A 139 -6.20 12.27 -17.39
N ASP A 140 -6.00 13.50 -16.94
CA ASP A 140 -4.72 14.20 -16.73
C ASP A 140 -4.86 15.08 -15.46
N SER A 141 -4.54 14.51 -14.30
CA SER A 141 -4.82 15.14 -13.00
C SER A 141 -3.98 16.38 -12.71
N ASP A 142 -2.87 16.57 -13.42
CA ASP A 142 -1.94 17.67 -13.18
C ASP A 142 -1.85 18.69 -14.33
N ASP A 143 -2.65 18.48 -15.38
CA ASP A 143 -2.85 19.36 -16.54
C ASP A 143 -1.56 19.59 -17.36
N ASP A 144 -0.67 18.60 -17.45
CA ASP A 144 0.61 18.72 -18.17
C ASP A 144 0.59 18.16 -19.60
N GLY A 145 -0.51 17.49 -19.98
CA GLY A 145 -0.77 16.95 -21.31
C GLY A 145 -0.45 15.47 -21.47
N PHE A 146 -0.09 14.77 -20.39
CA PHE A 146 0.04 13.32 -20.34
C PHE A 146 -1.05 12.72 -19.46
N THR A 147 -1.60 11.57 -19.85
CA THR A 147 -2.67 10.95 -19.06
C THR A 147 -2.09 10.23 -17.84
N ASP A 148 -2.82 10.24 -16.72
CA ASP A 148 -2.36 9.64 -15.46
C ASP A 148 -1.95 8.17 -15.66
N GLY A 149 -2.75 7.40 -16.40
CA GLY A 149 -2.46 6.01 -16.74
C GLY A 149 -1.19 5.82 -17.55
N ARG A 150 -0.85 6.75 -18.45
CA ARG A 150 0.41 6.70 -19.21
C ARG A 150 1.59 6.99 -18.29
N GLU A 151 1.45 7.98 -17.43
CA GLU A 151 2.49 8.36 -16.48
C GLU A 151 2.82 7.25 -15.50
N VAL A 152 1.78 6.59 -14.95
CA VAL A 152 1.94 5.42 -14.09
C VAL A 152 2.61 4.27 -14.84
N GLU A 153 2.23 4.00 -16.10
CA GLU A 153 2.85 2.95 -16.92
C GLU A 153 4.34 3.24 -17.18
N GLU A 154 4.71 4.50 -17.44
CA GLU A 154 6.08 4.93 -17.71
C GLU A 154 6.90 5.23 -16.43
N GLY A 155 6.27 5.17 -15.26
CA GLY A 155 6.91 5.34 -13.95
C GLY A 155 7.22 6.79 -13.59
N THR A 156 6.47 7.74 -14.15
CA THR A 156 6.50 9.15 -13.80
C THR A 156 5.42 9.45 -12.75
N ASN A 157 5.20 10.73 -12.40
CA ASN A 157 4.35 11.07 -11.25
C ASN A 157 3.13 11.86 -11.75
N PRO A 158 1.93 11.25 -11.77
CA PRO A 158 0.71 11.84 -12.34
C PRO A 158 0.08 12.98 -11.52
N ASN A 159 0.88 13.62 -10.68
CA ASN A 159 0.47 14.68 -9.76
C ASN A 159 1.55 15.76 -9.66
N ASP A 160 2.52 15.74 -10.58
CA ASP A 160 3.62 16.68 -10.67
C ASP A 160 3.85 17.04 -12.14
N PRO A 161 3.37 18.22 -12.59
CA PRO A 161 3.44 18.66 -13.99
C PRO A 161 4.86 18.81 -14.57
N SER A 162 5.89 18.55 -13.75
CA SER A 162 7.30 18.55 -14.14
C SER A 162 7.90 17.16 -14.25
N SER A 163 7.11 16.13 -13.96
CA SER A 163 7.49 14.73 -13.92
C SER A 163 6.65 13.96 -14.92
N HIS A 164 6.91 14.20 -16.20
CA HIS A 164 6.19 13.57 -17.31
C HIS A 164 7.05 12.55 -18.07
N PRO A 165 6.43 11.66 -18.84
CA PRO A 165 7.10 10.82 -19.83
C PRO A 165 8.00 11.63 -20.78
N GLU A 166 9.06 11.02 -21.29
CA GLU A 166 9.80 11.67 -22.39
C GLU A 166 8.84 11.77 -23.60
N GLU A 167 8.61 12.99 -24.11
CA GLU A 167 7.87 13.17 -25.36
C GLU A 167 8.50 12.26 -26.43
N GLU A 168 7.71 11.33 -26.99
CA GLU A 168 8.14 10.56 -28.14
C GLU A 168 8.36 11.57 -29.27
N GLU A 169 9.60 12.02 -29.47
CA GLU A 169 9.98 12.85 -30.62
C GLU A 169 9.45 12.15 -31.86
N ALA A 170 8.41 12.74 -32.47
CA ALA A 170 7.62 12.12 -33.53
C ALA A 170 8.52 11.38 -34.53
N ALA A 171 8.59 10.05 -34.38
CA ALA A 171 9.52 9.25 -35.16
C ALA A 171 9.13 9.36 -36.65
N PRO A 172 10.09 9.62 -37.55
CA PRO A 172 9.82 9.61 -38.98
C PRO A 172 9.29 8.23 -39.42
N ASP A 173 8.43 8.27 -40.41
CA ASP A 173 7.56 7.21 -40.88
C ASP A 173 8.29 5.90 -41.26
N LYS A 174 7.85 4.81 -40.58
CA LYS A 174 7.87 3.37 -40.95
C LYS A 174 9.21 2.62 -40.97
N GLU A 175 9.27 1.49 -40.27
CA GLU A 175 9.03 0.11 -40.77
C GLU A 175 9.52 -0.94 -39.74
N ASP A 176 8.62 -1.87 -39.40
CA ASP A 176 8.83 -3.29 -39.04
C ASP A 176 9.79 -3.74 -37.88
N ASN A 177 9.28 -4.77 -37.17
CA ASN A 177 9.91 -5.79 -36.30
C ASN A 177 10.43 -5.47 -34.87
N THR A 178 9.79 -6.13 -33.88
CA THR A 178 10.40 -6.97 -32.79
C THR A 178 10.19 -6.52 -31.32
N LEU A 179 9.24 -7.18 -30.65
CA LEU A 179 9.17 -7.70 -29.26
C LEU A 179 9.83 -6.98 -28.06
N LEU A 180 9.08 -7.06 -26.94
CA LEU A 180 9.48 -7.34 -25.54
C LEU A 180 9.65 -6.12 -24.62
N TYR A 181 8.69 -5.92 -23.71
CA TYR A 181 8.98 -5.36 -22.39
C TYR A 181 8.39 -6.22 -21.28
N ALA A 182 9.30 -6.61 -20.40
CA ALA A 182 9.09 -7.33 -19.17
C ALA A 182 9.55 -6.41 -18.03
N ALA A 183 8.67 -6.09 -17.09
CA ALA A 183 8.96 -5.59 -15.75
C ALA A 183 7.61 -5.65 -15.00
N ILE A 184 7.31 -6.56 -14.08
CA ILE A 184 7.89 -6.90 -12.76
C ILE A 184 7.83 -5.74 -11.76
N GLY A 185 6.89 -5.86 -10.81
CA GLY A 185 6.93 -5.28 -9.46
C GLY A 185 5.59 -4.64 -9.10
N ILE A 186 4.93 -4.84 -7.95
CA ILE A 186 5.27 -5.45 -6.66
C ILE A 186 3.96 -6.06 -6.10
N ILE A 187 4.01 -7.27 -5.53
CA ILE A 187 2.88 -7.82 -4.76
C ILE A 187 2.88 -7.13 -3.38
N LEU A 188 2.00 -6.16 -3.18
CA LEU A 188 1.60 -5.72 -1.84
C LEU A 188 0.55 -6.71 -1.31
N ILE A 189 0.98 -7.70 -0.52
CA ILE A 189 0.05 -8.46 0.31
C ILE A 189 -0.28 -7.56 1.51
N ALA A 190 -1.25 -6.67 1.35
CA ALA A 190 -2.04 -6.22 2.48
C ALA A 190 -2.94 -7.39 2.86
N ALA A 191 -2.55 -8.14 3.89
CA ALA A 191 -3.45 -9.07 4.54
C ALA A 191 -4.45 -8.27 5.40
N ALA A 192 -5.34 -7.50 4.76
CA ALA A 192 -6.68 -7.37 5.30
C ALA A 192 -7.35 -8.72 5.03
N ALA A 193 -8.02 -9.29 6.03
CA ALA A 193 -8.57 -10.63 5.92
C ALA A 193 -9.81 -10.67 5.00
N ALA A 194 -9.62 -10.47 3.70
CA ALA A 194 -10.55 -10.83 2.64
C ALA A 194 -9.87 -11.91 1.79
N ALA A 195 -10.20 -13.18 2.06
CA ALA A 195 -9.70 -14.32 1.31
C ALA A 195 -10.29 -14.33 -0.12
N ILE A 196 -9.67 -13.57 -1.03
CA ILE A 196 -9.80 -13.75 -2.48
C ILE A 196 -8.44 -14.20 -3.01
N LEU A 197 -8.31 -15.51 -3.28
CA LEU A 197 -7.25 -16.08 -4.11
C LEU A 197 -7.84 -17.26 -4.91
N LEU A 198 -8.26 -16.97 -6.14
CA LEU A 198 -8.30 -17.90 -7.28
C LEU A 198 -6.88 -17.86 -7.91
N SER A 199 -6.20 -18.91 -8.38
CA SER A 199 -6.56 -20.29 -8.68
C SER A 199 -5.31 -21.18 -8.96
N ARG A 200 -5.49 -22.51 -8.81
CA ARG A 200 -5.00 -23.64 -9.66
C ARG A 200 -3.55 -23.75 -10.18
N ARG A 201 -2.86 -24.82 -9.73
CA ARG A 201 -2.28 -26.00 -10.45
C ARG A 201 -1.41 -26.74 -9.41
N GLY A 202 -1.46 -28.04 -9.14
CA GLY A 202 -1.87 -29.21 -9.90
C GLY A 202 -0.68 -30.19 -9.91
N GLY A 203 -0.78 -31.32 -9.19
CA GLY A 203 -0.07 -32.57 -9.55
C GLY A 203 0.95 -33.14 -8.55
N GLU A 204 0.62 -34.37 -8.09
CA GLU A 204 1.48 -35.49 -7.65
C GLU A 204 2.09 -35.40 -6.23
N GLY A 205 2.05 -36.39 -5.33
CA GLY A 205 1.64 -37.81 -5.30
C GLY A 205 2.32 -38.46 -4.05
N PHE A 206 1.86 -39.65 -3.61
CA PHE A 206 2.30 -40.49 -2.45
C PHE A 206 1.70 -40.10 -1.08
N GLU A 207 1.10 -40.93 -0.21
CA GLU A 207 0.83 -42.38 0.02
C GLU A 207 -0.57 -42.44 0.72
N GLU A 208 -1.37 -43.52 0.78
CA GLU A 208 -1.16 -44.99 0.85
C GLU A 208 -2.17 -45.75 -0.02
#